data_AF-A0A7G8W909-F1
#
_entry.id   AF-A0A7G8W909-F1
#
_cell.length_a   1.000
_cell.length_b   1.000
_cell.length_c   1.000
_cell.angle_alpha   90.00
_cell.angle_beta   90.00
_cell.angle_gamma   90.00
#
_symmetry.space_group_name_H-M   'P 1'
#
loop_
_entity.id
_entity.type
_entity.pdbx_description
1 polymer ?
#
loop_
_entity_poly.entity_id
_entity_poly.type
_entity_poly.pdbx_seq_one_letter_code
_entity_poly.pdbx_strand_id
1 'polypeptide(L)'
;MKPLILFLCLCFQFSFAQKELKHEVYFETDQHVIPETEHSRLLLFLSKIEDVDIAKVTIYGFTDDRGSDNYNLVLSQNRADAIKEVFSNNEFDESKMTNVDGKGKILVNIIKEDDLNKIRGLNRKVEIIVTPVFPAKKEVVEEEPSKVKAEDLLKGDLKEGDKILLDNLLFRTGYSYLTKESLAVLDRISEVLVERTNVYFTIEGHVCCTQGQRDAIDRKTKKRNLSLARAKYIYDYLEEKGVKHYRMKFAGMRRKFPLGGEPELDRRVEILVTRIYEEK
;
A
#
# COMPACT_ATOMS: atom_id res chain seq x y z
N MET A 1 64.56 2.59 27.88
CA MET A 1 63.43 3.48 27.55
C MET A 1 62.60 2.80 26.47
N LYS A 2 61.42 2.26 26.80
CA LYS A 2 60.42 1.80 25.83
C LYS A 2 59.07 2.30 26.34
N PRO A 3 58.36 3.20 25.63
CA PRO A 3 57.01 3.55 26.02
C PRO A 3 56.09 2.44 25.50
N LEU A 4 55.49 1.68 26.41
CA LEU A 4 54.40 0.79 26.09
C LEU A 4 53.14 1.66 25.92
N ILE A 5 52.93 2.15 24.70
CA ILE A 5 51.71 2.86 24.31
C ILE A 5 50.59 1.82 24.28
N LEU A 6 49.83 1.75 25.37
CA LEU A 6 48.56 1.03 25.42
C LEU A 6 47.54 1.85 24.64
N PHE A 7 47.45 1.60 23.33
CA PHE A 7 46.43 2.18 22.46
C PHE A 7 45.10 1.49 22.79
N LEU A 8 44.37 2.04 23.78
CA LEU A 8 42.99 1.69 24.07
C LEU A 8 42.12 2.22 22.92
N CYS A 9 42.10 1.48 21.81
CA CYS A 9 41.20 1.74 20.70
C CYS A 9 39.79 1.36 21.17
N LEU A 10 39.14 2.29 21.85
CA LEU A 10 37.73 2.21 22.22
C LEU A 10 36.94 2.26 20.91
N CYS A 11 36.73 1.09 20.30
CA CYS A 11 35.81 0.93 19.19
C CYS A 11 34.41 1.29 19.69
N PHE A 12 34.04 2.57 19.55
CA PHE A 12 32.67 3.03 19.60
C PHE A 12 31.92 2.33 18.46
N GLN A 13 31.48 1.10 18.72
CA GLN A 13 30.44 0.45 17.95
C GLN A 13 29.17 1.24 18.23
N PHE A 14 28.94 2.30 17.45
CA PHE A 14 27.62 2.92 17.37
C PHE A 14 26.68 1.87 16.75
N SER A 15 26.09 1.03 17.59
CA SER A 15 24.94 0.23 17.22
C SER A 15 23.80 1.20 16.94
N PHE A 16 23.56 1.49 15.67
CA PHE A 16 22.35 2.19 15.26
C PHE A 16 21.16 1.27 15.55
N ALA A 17 20.51 1.49 16.69
CA ALA A 17 19.24 0.83 16.98
C ALA A 17 18.20 1.32 15.96
N GLN A 18 17.68 0.38 15.18
CA GLN A 18 16.66 0.66 14.19
C GLN A 18 15.37 1.11 14.88
N LYS A 19 14.86 2.30 14.53
CA LYS A 19 13.69 2.88 15.18
C LYS A 19 12.41 2.28 14.61
N GLU A 20 11.74 1.44 15.39
CA GLU A 20 10.39 0.96 15.10
C GLU A 20 9.38 2.12 15.07
N LEU A 21 8.41 2.05 14.16
CA LEU A 21 7.28 2.96 14.09
C LEU A 21 6.07 2.30 14.76
N LYS A 22 5.54 2.93 15.82
CA LYS A 22 4.44 2.37 16.62
C LYS A 22 3.17 3.21 16.50
N HIS A 23 2.04 2.54 16.50
CA HIS A 23 0.72 3.15 16.58
C HIS A 23 -0.21 2.31 17.45
N GLU A 24 -1.10 2.96 18.19
CA GLU A 24 -2.11 2.30 19.00
C GLU A 24 -3.49 2.73 18.50
N VAL A 25 -4.41 1.77 18.44
CA VAL A 25 -5.81 1.97 18.08
C VAL A 25 -6.67 1.51 19.24
N TYR A 26 -7.51 2.38 19.79
CA TYR A 26 -8.36 2.06 20.93
C TYR A 26 -9.76 1.61 20.52
N PHE A 27 -10.38 0.79 21.37
CA PHE A 27 -11.69 0.18 21.12
C PHE A 27 -12.65 0.37 22.29
N GLU A 28 -13.93 0.43 21.97
CA GLU A 28 -14.99 0.44 22.96
C GLU A 28 -15.10 -0.90 23.70
N THR A 29 -15.78 -0.87 24.85
CA THR A 29 -16.04 -2.08 25.63
C THR A 29 -16.80 -3.08 24.77
N ASP A 30 -16.33 -4.33 24.77
CA ASP A 30 -16.99 -5.45 24.09
C ASP A 30 -17.11 -5.33 22.55
N GLN A 31 -16.33 -4.42 21.94
CA GLN A 31 -16.39 -4.18 20.50
C GLN A 31 -15.04 -4.40 19.81
N HIS A 32 -15.11 -4.82 18.55
CA HIS A 32 -13.96 -4.92 17.63
C HIS A 32 -14.13 -4.04 16.38
N VAL A 33 -15.23 -3.29 16.29
CA VAL A 33 -15.40 -2.24 15.27
C VAL A 33 -14.52 -1.05 15.66
N ILE A 34 -13.72 -0.57 14.71
CA ILE A 34 -12.83 0.56 14.94
C ILE A 34 -13.65 1.84 14.99
N PRO A 35 -13.59 2.64 16.07
CA PRO A 35 -14.27 3.93 16.12
C PRO A 35 -13.80 4.87 14.99
N GLU A 36 -14.67 5.71 14.46
CA GLU A 36 -14.35 6.60 13.32
C GLU A 36 -13.14 7.53 13.58
N THR A 37 -12.99 8.00 14.82
CA THR A 37 -11.85 8.82 15.25
C THR A 37 -10.54 8.03 15.16
N GLU A 38 -10.54 6.80 15.65
CA GLU A 38 -9.39 5.90 15.65
C GLU A 38 -9.08 5.39 14.24
N HIS A 39 -10.10 5.13 13.42
CA HIS A 39 -9.95 4.81 12.01
C HIS A 39 -9.27 5.95 11.25
N SER A 40 -9.67 7.20 11.50
CA SER A 40 -9.02 8.38 10.88
C SER A 40 -7.56 8.54 11.31
N ARG A 41 -7.24 8.26 12.58
CA ARG A 41 -5.86 8.28 13.10
C ARG A 41 -5.02 7.17 12.49
N LEU A 42 -5.59 5.98 12.31
CA LEU A 42 -4.94 4.85 11.66
C LEU A 42 -4.61 5.18 10.21
N LEU A 43 -5.54 5.76 9.45
CA LEU A 43 -5.26 6.19 8.06
C LEU A 43 -4.14 7.23 7.96
N LEU A 44 -4.02 8.13 8.95
CA LEU A 44 -2.92 9.08 9.05
C LEU A 44 -1.59 8.41 9.44
N PHE A 45 -1.63 7.35 10.23
CA PHE A 45 -0.44 6.53 10.47
C PHE A 45 0.00 5.82 9.19
N LEU A 46 -0.93 5.22 8.46
CA LEU A 46 -0.67 4.57 7.17
C LEU A 46 -0.04 5.54 6.16
N SER A 47 -0.39 6.83 6.15
CA SER A 47 0.23 7.81 5.23
C SER A 47 1.67 8.13 5.58
N LYS A 48 2.07 7.97 6.85
CA LYS A 48 3.44 8.24 7.30
C LYS A 48 4.40 7.09 6.99
N ILE A 49 3.86 5.89 6.84
CA ILE A 49 4.63 4.67 6.56
C ILE A 49 4.56 4.25 5.09
N GLU A 50 3.85 5.00 4.25
CA GLU A 50 3.65 4.68 2.84
C GLU A 50 4.94 4.69 2.03
N ASP A 51 5.80 5.68 2.28
CA ASP A 51 7.08 5.85 1.57
C ASP A 51 8.23 5.11 2.32
N VAL A 52 7.89 4.25 3.29
CA VAL A 52 8.85 3.48 4.07
C VAL A 52 8.95 2.08 3.46
N ASP A 53 10.17 1.61 3.20
CA ASP A 53 10.39 0.20 2.85
C ASP A 53 10.15 -0.66 4.10
N ILE A 54 9.05 -1.42 4.11
CA ILE A 54 8.59 -2.17 5.28
C ILE A 54 9.15 -3.58 5.26
N ALA A 55 9.96 -3.93 6.26
CA ALA A 55 10.43 -5.30 6.46
C ALA A 55 9.35 -6.17 7.11
N LYS A 56 8.70 -5.63 8.14
CA LYS A 56 7.79 -6.37 9.01
C LYS A 56 6.73 -5.47 9.61
N VAL A 57 5.48 -5.94 9.62
CA VAL A 57 4.36 -5.37 10.38
C VAL A 57 3.90 -6.39 11.40
N THR A 58 3.73 -5.94 12.64
CA THR A 58 3.22 -6.74 13.75
C THR A 58 2.01 -6.06 14.35
N ILE A 59 0.93 -6.82 14.56
CA ILE A 59 -0.35 -6.35 15.05
C ILE A 59 -0.72 -7.20 16.27
N TYR A 60 -0.84 -6.58 17.44
CA TYR A 60 -1.21 -7.25 18.69
C TYR A 60 -2.47 -6.65 19.27
N GLY A 61 -3.53 -7.45 19.35
CA GLY A 61 -4.80 -7.04 19.94
C GLY A 61 -4.87 -7.37 21.43
N PHE A 62 -5.52 -6.50 22.19
CA PHE A 62 -5.68 -6.63 23.63
C PHE A 62 -7.10 -6.26 24.09
N THR A 63 -7.49 -6.77 25.26
CA THR A 63 -8.72 -6.39 25.97
C THR A 63 -8.41 -5.89 27.37
N ASP A 64 -9.42 -5.33 28.03
CA ASP A 64 -9.35 -5.06 29.47
C ASP A 64 -9.49 -6.36 30.30
N ASP A 65 -9.38 -6.23 31.63
CA ASP A 65 -9.31 -7.32 32.60
C ASP A 65 -10.62 -8.09 32.78
N ARG A 66 -11.73 -7.63 32.20
CA ARG A 66 -13.08 -8.19 32.43
C ARG A 66 -13.40 -9.28 31.41
N GLY A 67 -14.25 -10.23 31.81
CA GLY A 67 -14.65 -11.36 30.96
C GLY A 67 -13.73 -12.58 31.11
N SER A 68 -14.14 -13.69 30.49
CA SER A 68 -13.36 -14.94 30.54
C SER A 68 -12.14 -14.86 29.63
N ASP A 69 -11.10 -15.64 29.93
CA ASP A 69 -9.86 -15.63 29.16
C ASP A 69 -10.09 -16.05 27.70
N ASN A 70 -10.90 -17.10 27.48
CA ASN A 70 -11.26 -17.55 26.15
C ASN A 70 -12.02 -16.46 25.36
N TYR A 71 -12.96 -15.78 26.00
CA TYR A 71 -13.71 -14.69 25.37
C TYR A 71 -12.77 -13.54 24.94
N ASN A 72 -11.92 -13.10 25.87
CA ASN A 72 -10.98 -12.02 25.61
C ASN A 72 -9.94 -12.37 24.55
N LEU A 73 -9.50 -13.62 24.48
CA LEU A 73 -8.61 -14.08 23.43
C LEU A 73 -9.25 -13.91 22.05
N VAL A 74 -10.50 -14.39 21.88
CA VAL A 74 -11.25 -14.24 20.63
C VAL A 74 -11.51 -12.76 20.30
N LEU A 75 -11.97 -11.96 21.27
CA LEU A 75 -12.22 -10.53 21.04
C LEU A 75 -10.94 -9.78 20.64
N SER A 76 -9.82 -10.07 21.30
CA SER A 76 -8.53 -9.47 20.95
C SER A 76 -8.04 -9.86 19.55
N GLN A 77 -8.29 -11.10 19.13
CA GLN A 77 -7.97 -11.55 17.76
C GLN A 77 -8.83 -10.82 16.74
N ASN A 78 -10.14 -10.73 16.95
CA ASN A 78 -11.05 -10.01 16.05
C ASN A 78 -10.65 -8.54 15.88
N ARG A 79 -10.13 -7.90 16.94
CA ARG A 79 -9.58 -6.54 16.86
C ARG A 79 -8.31 -6.47 16.01
N ALA A 80 -7.39 -7.40 16.19
CA ALA A 80 -6.18 -7.48 15.37
C ALA A 80 -6.53 -7.70 13.88
N ASP A 81 -7.50 -8.57 13.61
CA ASP A 81 -7.98 -8.86 12.26
C ASP A 81 -8.68 -7.66 11.61
N ALA A 82 -9.43 -6.86 12.40
CA ALA A 82 -10.01 -5.61 11.91
C ALA A 82 -8.93 -4.61 11.45
N ILE A 83 -7.82 -4.51 12.18
CA ILE A 83 -6.68 -3.68 11.77
C ILE A 83 -6.00 -4.25 10.53
N LYS A 84 -5.78 -5.57 10.47
CA LYS A 84 -5.26 -6.25 9.27
C LYS A 84 -6.11 -5.92 8.04
N GLU A 85 -7.44 -5.99 8.16
CA GLU A 85 -8.36 -5.65 7.06
C GLU A 85 -8.20 -4.18 6.61
N VAL A 86 -7.97 -3.24 7.52
CA VAL A 86 -7.67 -1.85 7.15
C VAL A 86 -6.37 -1.76 6.36
N PHE A 87 -5.29 -2.43 6.79
CA PHE A 87 -4.03 -2.46 6.03
C PHE A 87 -4.25 -3.00 4.60
N SER A 88 -4.89 -4.16 4.48
CA SER A 88 -5.15 -4.80 3.17
C SER A 88 -6.02 -3.94 2.26
N ASN A 89 -7.09 -3.32 2.79
CA ASN A 89 -7.98 -2.45 2.01
C ASN A 89 -7.28 -1.16 1.54
N ASN A 90 -6.15 -0.80 2.15
CA ASN A 90 -5.28 0.32 1.79
C ASN A 90 -4.02 -0.13 1.02
N GLU A 91 -4.07 -1.34 0.44
CA GLU A 91 -3.02 -1.93 -0.41
C GLU A 91 -1.67 -2.18 0.26
N PHE A 92 -1.60 -2.23 1.58
CA PHE A 92 -0.40 -2.71 2.27
C PHE A 92 -0.26 -4.21 2.04
N ASP A 93 0.98 -4.65 1.80
CA ASP A 93 1.29 -6.05 1.54
C ASP A 93 1.04 -6.91 2.79
N GLU A 94 0.13 -7.89 2.65
CA GLU A 94 -0.17 -8.84 3.71
C GLU A 94 1.01 -9.76 4.04
N SER A 95 1.92 -10.01 3.09
CA SER A 95 3.08 -10.88 3.32
C SER A 95 4.04 -10.30 4.37
N LYS A 96 4.08 -8.95 4.51
CA LYS A 96 4.85 -8.26 5.54
C LYS A 96 4.18 -8.31 6.92
N MET A 97 2.89 -8.66 7.00
CA MET A 97 2.16 -8.79 8.26
C MET A 97 2.44 -10.15 8.92
N THR A 98 3.64 -10.30 9.49
CA THR A 98 4.14 -11.60 9.98
C THR A 98 3.45 -12.08 11.25
N ASN A 99 2.86 -11.16 12.04
CA ASN A 99 2.22 -11.47 13.32
C ASN A 99 0.93 -10.64 13.44
N VAL A 100 -0.19 -11.33 13.56
CA VAL A 100 -1.52 -10.74 13.76
C VAL A 100 -2.22 -11.56 14.83
N ASP A 101 -1.94 -11.24 16.08
CA ASP A 101 -2.32 -12.09 17.21
C ASP A 101 -3.17 -11.31 18.23
N GLY A 102 -4.26 -11.93 18.65
CA GLY A 102 -4.94 -11.59 19.89
C GLY A 102 -4.14 -12.07 21.10
N LYS A 103 -3.79 -11.16 22.01
CA LYS A 103 -3.06 -11.47 23.25
C LYS A 103 -3.97 -11.62 24.47
N GLY A 104 -5.29 -11.44 24.30
CA GLY A 104 -6.27 -11.50 25.38
C GLY A 104 -6.21 -10.29 26.32
N LYS A 105 -6.49 -10.52 27.60
CA LYS A 105 -6.65 -9.45 28.59
C LYS A 105 -5.32 -8.92 29.14
N ILE A 106 -5.24 -7.61 29.33
CA ILE A 106 -4.17 -6.94 30.07
C ILE A 106 -4.62 -6.69 31.51
N LEU A 107 -3.77 -7.01 32.48
CA LEU A 107 -4.02 -6.73 33.90
C LEU A 107 -3.91 -5.22 34.21
N VAL A 108 -4.74 -4.74 35.14
CA VAL A 108 -4.85 -3.31 35.48
C VAL A 108 -3.58 -2.71 36.11
N ASN A 109 -2.66 -3.52 36.62
CA ASN A 109 -1.48 -3.05 37.37
C ASN A 109 -0.29 -2.63 36.49
N ILE A 110 -0.45 -2.64 35.15
CA ILE A 110 0.66 -2.40 34.21
C ILE A 110 0.83 -0.90 33.90
N ILE A 111 -0.26 -0.12 33.97
CA ILE A 111 -0.28 1.31 33.61
C ILE A 111 -0.20 2.16 34.87
N LYS A 112 0.62 3.22 34.85
CA LYS A 112 0.71 4.23 35.91
C LYS A 112 -0.44 5.24 35.79
N GLU A 113 -1.65 4.81 36.14
CA GLU A 113 -2.86 5.64 36.21
C GLU A 113 -3.70 5.13 37.39
N ASP A 114 -4.41 6.03 38.08
CA ASP A 114 -5.15 5.68 39.30
C ASP A 114 -6.63 5.39 39.00
N ASP A 115 -7.16 5.94 37.91
CA ASP A 115 -8.54 5.70 37.47
C ASP A 115 -8.65 4.37 36.71
N LEU A 116 -9.27 3.38 37.36
CA LEU A 116 -9.54 2.06 36.79
C LEU A 116 -10.27 2.10 35.44
N ASN A 117 -11.19 3.05 35.22
CA ASN A 117 -11.91 3.12 33.95
C ASN A 117 -11.00 3.60 32.82
N LYS A 118 -10.07 4.52 33.12
CA LYS A 118 -9.06 4.98 32.16
C LYS A 118 -8.07 3.87 31.84
N ILE A 119 -7.56 3.16 32.85
CA ILE A 119 -6.67 2.00 32.64
C ILE A 119 -7.33 0.98 31.70
N ARG A 120 -8.59 0.63 31.95
CA ARG A 120 -9.34 -0.29 31.09
C ARG A 120 -9.50 0.25 29.67
N GLY A 121 -9.79 1.54 29.52
CA GLY A 121 -9.81 2.21 28.22
C GLY A 121 -8.51 2.07 27.46
N LEU A 122 -7.38 2.31 28.12
CA LEU A 122 -6.05 2.21 27.54
C LEU A 122 -5.64 0.76 27.23
N ASN A 123 -6.16 -0.23 27.96
CA ASN A 123 -5.91 -1.64 27.71
C ASN A 123 -6.71 -2.21 26.54
N ARG A 124 -7.88 -1.63 26.22
CA ARG A 124 -8.67 -2.01 25.03
C ARG A 124 -8.05 -1.41 23.78
N LYS A 125 -6.91 -1.95 23.37
CA LYS A 125 -6.15 -1.44 22.22
C LYS A 125 -5.65 -2.53 21.30
N VAL A 126 -5.28 -2.12 20.10
CA VAL A 126 -4.37 -2.85 19.23
C VAL A 126 -3.09 -2.06 19.08
N GLU A 127 -1.95 -2.70 19.31
CA GLU A 127 -0.63 -2.15 19.06
C GLU A 127 -0.15 -2.59 17.68
N ILE A 128 0.31 -1.62 16.90
CA ILE A 128 0.84 -1.81 15.55
C ILE A 128 2.30 -1.40 15.58
N ILE A 129 3.19 -2.29 15.14
CA ILE A 129 4.62 -2.08 15.11
C ILE A 129 5.11 -2.33 13.68
N VAL A 130 5.62 -1.28 13.04
CA VAL A 130 6.20 -1.33 11.70
C VAL A 130 7.71 -1.23 11.81
N THR A 131 8.39 -2.26 11.30
CA THR A 131 9.84 -2.35 11.23
C THR A 131 10.26 -2.05 9.79
N PRO A 132 11.01 -0.96 9.55
CA PRO A 132 11.53 -0.65 8.21
C PRO A 132 12.60 -1.67 7.74
N VAL A 133 13.03 -1.60 6.48
CA VAL A 133 14.24 -2.28 5.98
C VAL A 133 15.45 -1.38 6.22
N PHE A 134 16.55 -1.95 6.72
CA PHE A 134 17.81 -1.23 6.93
C PHE A 134 19.02 -1.99 6.33
N PRO A 135 19.91 -1.31 5.60
CA PRO A 135 19.78 0.09 5.15
C PRO A 135 18.58 0.26 4.22
N ALA A 136 17.91 1.42 4.28
CA ALA A 136 16.82 1.73 3.37
C ALA A 136 17.31 1.46 1.94
N LYS A 137 16.55 0.67 1.18
CA LYS A 137 16.87 0.41 -0.22
C LYS A 137 16.94 1.78 -0.90
N LYS A 138 18.13 2.19 -1.34
CA LYS A 138 18.22 3.37 -2.20
C LYS A 138 17.30 3.05 -3.39
N GLU A 139 16.41 3.96 -3.73
CA GLU A 139 15.76 3.99 -5.04
C GLU A 139 16.86 4.22 -6.08
N VAL A 140 17.72 3.23 -6.29
CA VAL A 140 18.47 3.14 -7.52
C VAL A 140 17.43 2.66 -8.50
N VAL A 141 17.00 3.58 -9.35
CA VAL A 141 16.42 3.24 -10.65
C VAL A 141 17.55 2.53 -11.41
N GLU A 142 17.85 1.28 -11.03
CA GLU A 142 18.51 0.37 -11.93
C GLU A 142 17.45 0.11 -13.00
N GLU A 143 17.60 0.80 -14.13
CA GLU A 143 16.97 0.37 -15.37
C GLU A 143 17.42 -1.08 -15.58
N GLU A 144 16.62 -2.03 -15.11
CA GLU A 144 16.75 -3.45 -15.43
C GLU A 144 16.83 -3.54 -16.97
N PRO A 145 17.99 -3.93 -17.53
CA PRO A 145 18.21 -3.86 -18.97
C PRO A 145 17.58 -5.09 -19.61
N SER A 146 16.24 -5.13 -19.72
CA SER A 146 15.56 -6.13 -20.58
C SER A 146 14.05 -5.93 -20.80
N LYS A 147 13.35 -5.02 -20.12
CA LYS A 147 11.91 -4.81 -20.40
C LYS A 147 11.73 -3.80 -21.53
N VAL A 148 11.08 -4.24 -22.61
CA VAL A 148 10.61 -3.36 -23.69
C VAL A 148 9.68 -2.33 -23.06
N LYS A 149 10.02 -1.03 -23.19
CA LYS A 149 9.27 0.05 -22.56
C LYS A 149 7.87 0.14 -23.16
N ALA A 150 6.86 0.50 -22.37
CA ALA A 150 5.49 0.67 -22.85
C ALA A 150 5.40 1.59 -24.08
N GLU A 151 6.22 2.65 -24.12
CA GLU A 151 6.28 3.57 -25.25
C GLU A 151 6.73 2.88 -26.55
N ASP A 152 7.67 1.94 -26.45
CA ASP A 152 8.19 1.20 -27.61
C ASP A 152 7.16 0.20 -28.13
N LEU A 153 6.46 -0.49 -27.23
CA LEU A 153 5.34 -1.39 -27.60
C LEU A 153 4.21 -0.62 -28.29
N LEU A 154 3.88 0.56 -27.77
CA LEU A 154 2.83 1.42 -28.33
C LEU A 154 3.20 2.02 -29.69
N LYS A 155 4.49 2.15 -30.01
CA LYS A 155 4.97 2.55 -31.35
C LYS A 155 5.02 1.40 -32.35
N GLY A 156 5.18 0.16 -31.88
CA GLY A 156 5.32 -1.03 -32.72
C GLY A 156 4.03 -1.53 -33.38
N ASP A 157 4.08 -2.72 -33.95
CA ASP A 157 2.89 -3.35 -34.51
C ASP A 157 1.99 -3.87 -33.39
N LEU A 158 0.75 -3.38 -33.36
CA LEU A 158 -0.26 -3.77 -32.39
C LEU A 158 -1.35 -4.59 -33.07
N LYS A 159 -2.04 -5.41 -32.28
CA LYS A 159 -3.21 -6.20 -32.67
C LYS A 159 -4.33 -6.02 -31.67
N GLU A 160 -5.56 -6.26 -32.11
CA GLU A 160 -6.71 -6.30 -31.21
C GLU A 160 -6.52 -7.40 -30.16
N GLY A 161 -6.76 -7.05 -28.90
CA GLY A 161 -6.55 -7.93 -27.75
C GLY A 161 -5.18 -7.79 -27.08
N ASP A 162 -4.23 -7.05 -27.67
CA ASP A 162 -2.93 -6.83 -27.05
C ASP A 162 -3.10 -6.08 -25.72
N LYS A 163 -2.42 -6.57 -24.69
CA LYS A 163 -2.34 -5.95 -23.37
C LYS A 163 -0.96 -5.39 -23.15
N ILE A 164 -0.89 -4.07 -23.01
CA ILE A 164 0.35 -3.34 -22.81
C ILE A 164 0.36 -2.88 -21.36
N LEU A 165 1.30 -3.43 -20.59
CA LEU A 165 1.56 -2.96 -19.25
C LEU A 165 2.20 -1.57 -19.34
N LEU A 166 1.62 -0.58 -18.65
CA LEU A 166 2.28 0.73 -18.50
C LEU A 166 3.32 0.61 -17.38
N ASP A 167 4.46 0.03 -17.73
CA ASP A 167 5.56 -0.18 -16.80
C ASP A 167 6.11 1.16 -16.29
N ASN A 168 6.63 1.17 -15.07
CA ASN A 168 7.12 2.36 -14.38
C ASN A 168 6.06 3.46 -14.10
N LEU A 169 4.77 3.14 -14.18
CA LEU A 169 3.70 3.97 -13.62
C LEU A 169 3.37 3.56 -12.19
N LEU A 170 4.09 4.15 -11.24
CA LEU A 170 3.89 3.96 -9.82
C LEU A 170 2.83 4.91 -9.28
N PHE A 171 1.76 4.32 -8.75
CA PHE A 171 0.77 5.03 -7.96
C PHE A 171 1.22 5.15 -6.51
N ARG A 172 0.79 6.24 -5.87
CA ARG A 172 0.86 6.32 -4.41
C ARG A 172 -0.02 5.24 -3.76
N THR A 173 0.46 4.64 -2.67
CA THR A 173 -0.17 3.46 -2.05
C THR A 173 -1.56 3.82 -1.50
N GLY A 174 -2.58 3.10 -1.96
CA GLY A 174 -3.98 3.39 -1.60
C GLY A 174 -4.53 4.69 -2.21
N TYR A 175 -3.83 5.31 -3.15
CA TYR A 175 -4.26 6.52 -3.84
C TYR A 175 -4.36 6.31 -5.36
N SER A 176 -5.23 7.10 -5.99
CA SER A 176 -5.51 7.06 -7.42
C SER A 176 -4.58 7.90 -8.29
N TYR A 177 -3.68 8.68 -7.70
CA TYR A 177 -2.75 9.55 -8.42
C TYR A 177 -1.32 9.02 -8.42
N LEU A 178 -0.58 9.38 -9.46
CA LEU A 178 0.79 8.95 -9.72
C LEU A 178 1.82 9.68 -8.84
N THR A 179 2.97 9.03 -8.66
CA THR A 179 4.21 9.69 -8.20
C THR A 179 4.68 10.71 -9.24
N LYS A 180 5.55 11.65 -8.83
CA LYS A 180 6.01 12.72 -9.71
C LYS A 180 6.85 12.18 -10.87
N GLU A 181 7.65 11.15 -10.59
CA GLU A 181 8.52 10.47 -11.54
C GLU A 181 7.69 9.73 -12.61
N SER A 182 6.57 9.12 -12.19
CA SER A 182 5.67 8.40 -13.10
C SER A 182 4.88 9.34 -14.02
N LEU A 183 4.65 10.60 -13.62
CA LEU A 183 4.03 11.58 -14.52
C LEU A 183 4.88 11.83 -15.76
N ALA A 184 6.22 11.86 -15.65
CA ALA A 184 7.11 12.04 -16.78
C ALA A 184 7.10 10.82 -17.74
N VAL A 185 6.81 9.63 -17.23
CA VAL A 185 6.59 8.43 -18.06
C VAL A 185 5.26 8.54 -18.81
N LEU A 186 4.20 8.94 -18.10
CA LEU A 186 2.88 9.12 -18.70
C LEU A 186 2.85 10.23 -19.76
N ASP A 187 3.64 11.30 -19.58
CA ASP A 187 3.87 12.33 -20.59
C ASP A 187 4.32 11.71 -21.93
N ARG A 188 5.37 10.88 -21.92
CA ARG A 188 5.88 10.23 -23.14
C ARG A 188 4.89 9.25 -23.76
N ILE A 189 4.18 8.48 -22.93
CA ILE A 189 3.10 7.59 -23.41
C ILE A 189 2.01 8.42 -24.11
N SER A 190 1.67 9.59 -23.56
CA SER A 190 0.65 10.47 -24.13
C SER A 190 1.06 11.00 -25.51
N GLU A 191 2.32 11.36 -25.71
CA GLU A 191 2.85 11.82 -27.01
C GLU A 191 2.64 10.74 -28.09
N VAL A 192 2.98 9.48 -27.79
CA VAL A 192 2.78 8.35 -28.71
C VAL A 192 1.31 8.16 -29.07
N LEU A 193 0.41 8.23 -28.09
CA LEU A 193 -1.02 8.00 -28.29
C LEU A 193 -1.73 9.17 -29.00
N VAL A 194 -1.18 10.38 -28.88
CA VAL A 194 -1.60 11.57 -29.65
C VAL A 194 -1.23 11.40 -31.11
N GLU A 195 0.02 11.00 -31.40
CA GLU A 195 0.49 10.78 -32.78
C GLU A 195 -0.23 9.63 -33.46
N ARG A 196 -0.37 8.49 -32.77
CA ARG A 196 -0.95 7.28 -33.34
C ARG A 196 -2.47 7.33 -33.27
N THR A 197 -3.11 7.91 -34.28
CA THR A 197 -4.56 8.20 -34.23
C THR A 197 -5.50 7.00 -34.41
N ASN A 198 -4.96 5.87 -34.87
CA ASN A 198 -5.74 4.74 -35.35
C ASN A 198 -6.02 3.65 -34.31
N VAL A 199 -5.45 3.76 -33.11
CA VAL A 199 -5.59 2.77 -32.02
C VAL A 199 -6.71 3.16 -31.07
N TYR A 200 -7.61 2.22 -30.76
CA TYR A 200 -8.69 2.37 -29.79
C TYR A 200 -8.47 1.38 -28.66
N PHE A 201 -8.60 1.82 -27.41
CA PHE A 201 -8.17 1.02 -26.28
C PHE A 201 -8.99 1.27 -25.01
N THR A 202 -8.89 0.32 -24.08
CA THR A 202 -9.43 0.42 -22.73
C THR A 202 -8.28 0.45 -21.73
N ILE A 203 -8.32 1.41 -20.82
CA ILE A 203 -7.39 1.56 -19.72
C ILE A 203 -7.92 0.72 -18.56
N GLU A 204 -7.18 -0.31 -18.18
CA GLU A 204 -7.56 -1.25 -17.13
C GLU A 204 -6.73 -0.97 -15.88
N GLY A 205 -7.38 -0.58 -14.78
CA GLY A 205 -6.72 -0.33 -13.49
C GLY A 205 -6.82 -1.53 -12.56
N HIS A 206 -5.74 -1.82 -11.85
CA HIS A 206 -5.62 -2.96 -10.95
C HIS A 206 -5.21 -2.50 -9.54
N VAL A 207 -5.52 -3.33 -8.54
CA VAL A 207 -5.13 -3.12 -7.14
C VAL A 207 -4.60 -4.42 -6.56
N CYS A 208 -3.70 -4.32 -5.59
CA CYS A 208 -3.25 -5.48 -4.84
C CYS A 208 -4.13 -5.75 -3.61
N CYS A 209 -4.12 -7.01 -3.19
CA CYS A 209 -4.20 -7.38 -1.77
C CYS A 209 -5.59 -7.27 -1.12
N THR A 210 -6.64 -6.88 -1.86
CA THR A 210 -8.00 -6.90 -1.32
C THR A 210 -8.50 -8.32 -1.07
N GLN A 211 -9.35 -8.49 -0.05
CA GLN A 211 -10.00 -9.77 0.24
C GLN A 211 -11.24 -9.98 -0.66
N GLY A 212 -11.24 -11.10 -1.39
CA GLY A 212 -12.35 -11.52 -2.26
C GLY A 212 -12.47 -10.70 -3.55
N GLN A 213 -13.71 -10.35 -3.93
CA GLN A 213 -14.04 -9.64 -5.17
C GLN A 213 -14.20 -8.11 -4.98
N ARG A 214 -13.83 -7.61 -3.79
CA ARG A 214 -13.94 -6.20 -3.41
C ARG A 214 -12.78 -5.40 -4.00
N ASP A 215 -13.05 -4.15 -4.38
CA ASP A 215 -11.99 -3.21 -4.75
C ASP A 215 -11.31 -2.65 -3.49
N ALA A 216 -10.16 -2.00 -3.69
CA ALA A 216 -9.45 -1.28 -2.63
C ALA A 216 -10.10 0.09 -2.41
N ILE A 217 -9.82 0.67 -1.25
CA ILE A 217 -10.35 1.98 -0.87
C ILE A 217 -9.41 3.06 -1.39
N ASP A 218 -9.93 4.01 -2.16
CA ASP A 218 -9.20 5.23 -2.47
C ASP A 218 -9.17 6.10 -1.21
N ARG A 219 -7.99 6.26 -0.62
CA ARG A 219 -7.76 6.98 0.63
C ARG A 219 -8.17 8.45 0.59
N LYS A 220 -8.16 9.07 -0.60
CA LYS A 220 -8.60 10.45 -0.79
C LYS A 220 -10.12 10.56 -0.68
N THR A 221 -10.84 9.67 -1.35
CA THR A 221 -12.31 9.74 -1.44
C THR A 221 -13.04 8.87 -0.42
N LYS A 222 -12.32 7.96 0.24
CA LYS A 222 -12.81 6.90 1.13
C LYS A 222 -13.78 5.91 0.44
N LYS A 223 -13.84 5.91 -0.89
CA LYS A 223 -14.70 5.03 -1.67
C LYS A 223 -13.97 3.77 -2.08
N ARG A 224 -14.68 2.64 -2.12
CA ARG A 224 -14.16 1.32 -2.49
C ARG A 224 -14.18 1.14 -4.02
N ASN A 225 -13.40 1.94 -4.73
CA ASN A 225 -13.34 1.97 -6.20
C ASN A 225 -11.94 2.35 -6.72
N LEU A 226 -10.87 2.02 -5.97
CA LEU A 226 -9.52 2.49 -6.28
C LEU A 226 -9.03 2.05 -7.66
N SER A 227 -9.28 0.79 -8.06
CA SER A 227 -8.89 0.30 -9.39
C SER A 227 -9.52 1.11 -10.52
N LEU A 228 -10.81 1.46 -10.38
CA LEU A 228 -11.53 2.31 -11.33
C LEU A 228 -11.02 3.74 -11.30
N ALA A 229 -10.75 4.28 -10.11
CA ALA A 229 -10.25 5.64 -9.93
C ALA A 229 -8.87 5.84 -10.58
N ARG A 230 -7.97 4.84 -10.49
CA ARG A 230 -6.68 4.84 -11.18
C ARG A 230 -6.83 4.83 -12.69
N ALA A 231 -7.67 3.94 -13.22
CA ALA A 231 -7.94 3.88 -14.65
C ALA A 231 -8.51 5.21 -15.17
N LYS A 232 -9.43 5.82 -14.41
CA LYS A 232 -9.98 7.14 -14.72
C LYS A 232 -8.92 8.24 -14.66
N TYR A 233 -8.03 8.22 -13.68
CA TYR A 233 -6.95 9.21 -13.56
C TYR A 233 -6.08 9.24 -14.82
N ILE A 234 -5.69 8.06 -15.33
CA ILE A 234 -4.92 7.95 -16.58
C ILE A 234 -5.75 8.41 -17.78
N TYR A 235 -7.02 8.04 -17.86
CA TYR A 235 -7.93 8.51 -18.91
C TYR A 235 -8.01 10.05 -18.96
N ASP A 236 -8.28 10.67 -17.80
CA ASP A 236 -8.44 12.13 -17.70
C ASP A 236 -7.13 12.83 -18.12
N TYR A 237 -5.99 12.27 -17.71
CA TYR A 237 -4.68 12.79 -18.07
C TYR A 237 -4.40 12.70 -19.58
N LEU A 238 -4.67 11.54 -20.19
CA LEU A 238 -4.47 11.36 -21.63
C LEU A 238 -5.40 12.26 -22.46
N GLU A 239 -6.63 12.47 -22.00
CA GLU A 239 -7.58 13.40 -22.62
C GLU A 239 -7.05 14.84 -22.55
N GLU A 240 -6.54 15.28 -21.39
CA GLU A 240 -5.93 16.60 -21.20
C GLU A 240 -4.72 16.79 -22.13
N LYS A 241 -3.93 15.74 -22.37
CA LYS A 241 -2.79 15.75 -23.31
C LYS A 241 -3.19 15.72 -24.80
N GLY A 242 -4.47 15.51 -25.10
CA GLY A 242 -5.00 15.61 -26.46
C GLY A 242 -5.38 14.28 -27.11
N VAL A 243 -5.28 13.15 -26.40
CA VAL A 243 -5.79 11.88 -26.89
C VAL A 243 -7.32 11.96 -26.93
N LYS A 244 -7.91 11.63 -28.08
CA LYS A 244 -9.36 11.81 -28.29
C LYS A 244 -10.17 10.86 -27.41
N HIS A 245 -11.09 11.40 -26.61
CA HIS A 245 -11.92 10.65 -25.66
C HIS A 245 -12.62 9.42 -26.29
N TYR A 246 -13.12 9.53 -27.53
CA TYR A 246 -13.84 8.44 -28.20
C TYR A 246 -12.95 7.24 -28.56
N ARG A 247 -11.62 7.38 -28.47
CA ARG A 247 -10.65 6.30 -28.65
C ARG A 247 -10.36 5.54 -27.36
N MET A 248 -10.82 6.05 -26.22
CA MET A 248 -10.45 5.57 -24.91
C MET A 248 -11.69 5.16 -24.12
N LYS A 249 -11.53 4.09 -23.35
CA LYS A 249 -12.43 3.71 -22.25
C LYS A 249 -11.58 3.42 -21.02
N PHE A 250 -12.21 3.34 -19.85
CA PHE A 250 -11.50 2.93 -18.64
C PHE A 250 -12.35 1.97 -17.80
N ALA A 251 -11.70 1.03 -17.12
CA ALA A 251 -12.34 0.02 -16.30
C ALA A 251 -11.50 -0.33 -15.06
N GLY A 252 -12.17 -0.57 -13.94
CA GLY A 252 -11.55 -1.06 -12.71
C GLY A 252 -11.60 -2.59 -12.63
N MET A 253 -10.45 -3.23 -12.66
CA MET A 253 -10.31 -4.69 -12.67
C MET A 253 -10.15 -5.30 -11.27
N ARG A 254 -10.06 -4.46 -10.24
CA ARG A 254 -9.88 -4.88 -8.84
C ARG A 254 -8.66 -5.83 -8.73
N ARG A 255 -8.72 -6.84 -7.87
CA ARG A 255 -7.71 -7.90 -7.71
C ARG A 255 -7.97 -9.13 -8.60
N LYS A 256 -8.72 -9.00 -9.71
CA LYS A 256 -9.15 -10.18 -10.50
C LYS A 256 -8.02 -10.84 -11.30
N PHE A 257 -6.95 -10.10 -11.61
CA PHE A 257 -5.88 -10.54 -12.50
C PHE A 257 -4.49 -10.29 -11.89
N PRO A 258 -4.14 -11.01 -10.80
CA PRO A 258 -2.82 -10.90 -10.18
C PRO A 258 -1.74 -11.48 -11.10
N LEU A 259 -0.55 -10.87 -11.13
CA LEU A 259 0.58 -11.32 -11.95
C LEU A 259 1.37 -12.48 -11.32
N GLY A 260 1.13 -12.80 -10.04
CA GLY A 260 1.80 -13.92 -9.35
C GLY A 260 3.21 -13.62 -8.84
N GLY A 261 3.60 -12.35 -8.74
CA GLY A 261 4.87 -11.87 -8.19
C GLY A 261 4.68 -10.93 -7.00
N GLU A 262 5.57 -9.94 -6.89
CA GLU A 262 5.50 -8.94 -5.81
C GLU A 262 4.19 -8.13 -5.88
N PRO A 263 3.49 -7.92 -4.75
CA PRO A 263 2.28 -7.11 -4.60
C PRO A 263 2.27 -5.76 -5.29
N GLU A 264 3.42 -5.08 -5.32
CA GLU A 264 3.60 -3.78 -5.95
C GLU A 264 3.35 -3.83 -7.45
N LEU A 265 3.68 -4.96 -8.10
CA LEU A 265 3.46 -5.16 -9.53
C LEU A 265 1.97 -5.25 -9.87
N ASP A 266 1.11 -5.63 -8.91
CA ASP A 266 -0.34 -5.67 -9.10
C ASP A 266 -1.00 -4.29 -8.96
N ARG A 267 -0.30 -3.28 -8.43
CA ARG A 267 -0.76 -1.89 -8.35
C ARG A 267 -0.48 -1.16 -9.66
N ARG A 268 -1.09 -1.63 -10.75
CA ARG A 268 -0.74 -1.25 -12.13
C ARG A 268 -1.92 -0.74 -12.95
N VAL A 269 -1.59 -0.18 -14.11
CA VAL A 269 -2.53 0.10 -15.19
C VAL A 269 -2.04 -0.55 -16.48
N GLU A 270 -2.97 -1.14 -17.22
CA GLU A 270 -2.74 -1.74 -18.53
C GLU A 270 -3.55 -0.98 -19.60
N ILE A 271 -3.04 -0.97 -20.82
CA ILE A 271 -3.80 -0.61 -22.02
C ILE A 271 -4.18 -1.91 -22.74
N LEU A 272 -5.49 -2.18 -22.83
CA LEU A 272 -6.05 -3.22 -23.68
C LEU A 272 -6.41 -2.61 -25.03
N VAL A 273 -5.71 -3.01 -26.08
CA VAL A 273 -6.04 -2.63 -27.45
C VAL A 273 -7.36 -3.29 -27.84
N THR A 274 -8.36 -2.47 -28.14
CA THR A 274 -9.70 -2.94 -28.49
C THR A 274 -9.94 -2.97 -29.99
N ARG A 275 -9.43 -1.98 -30.72
CA ARG A 275 -9.51 -1.89 -32.18
C ARG A 275 -8.32 -1.15 -32.77
N ILE A 276 -7.98 -1.50 -34.01
CA ILE A 276 -7.01 -0.76 -34.83
C ILE A 276 -7.67 -0.50 -36.18
N TYR A 277 -7.75 0.77 -36.56
CA TYR A 277 -8.17 1.14 -37.90
C TYR A 277 -6.94 1.26 -38.80
N GLU A 278 -7.07 0.85 -40.06
CA GLU A 278 -6.01 1.13 -41.03
C GLU A 278 -6.02 2.63 -41.36
N GLU A 279 -4.84 3.25 -41.36
CA GLU A 279 -4.69 4.60 -41.86
C GLU A 279 -4.89 4.55 -43.39
N LYS A 280 -5.85 5.34 -43.89
CA LYS A 280 -6.13 5.46 -45.33
C LYS A 280 -5.11 6.35 -46.02
#